data_AF-R1GRM5-F1
#
_entry.id   AF-R1GRM5-F1
#
_cell.length_a   1.000
_cell.length_b   1.000
_cell.length_c   1.000
_cell.angle_alpha   90.00
_cell.angle_beta   90.00
_cell.angle_gamma   90.00
#
_symmetry.space_group_name_H-M   'P 1'
#
loop_
_entity.id
_entity.type
_entity.pdbx_description
1 polymer ?
#
loop_
_entity_poly.entity_id
_entity_poly.type
_entity_poly.pdbx_seq_one_letter_code
_entity_poly.pdbx_strand_id
1 'polypeptide(L)'
;MSPATANSSSSRGGKETASFLRRITMANFVPAFPLLLAHGLAANEALPAVGLVPLAGSVLLGGFVLYRDRVAAIGSPIRSLSPSNVFFADVLLSLVYIGLLIGSWVTLGEESWGRRSLIILGTYGTVFMMVNFGIHVYFVGLQVVRMVRASSCDCAHCQSVARRGRSMGMPSEYAPLSEDDAEEEDAYADVESGNGTVAL
;
A
#
# COMPACT_ATOMS: atom_id res chain seq x y z
N MET A 1 -19.63 -25.14 -16.17
CA MET A 1 -18.51 -24.23 -16.47
C MET A 1 -18.46 -23.21 -15.33
N SER A 2 -17.64 -23.47 -14.32
CA SER A 2 -17.78 -22.87 -12.98
C SER A 2 -17.24 -21.44 -12.88
N PRO A 3 -18.00 -20.48 -12.31
CA PRO A 3 -17.60 -19.07 -12.16
C PRO A 3 -16.47 -18.81 -11.14
N ALA A 4 -16.03 -19.84 -10.39
CA ALA A 4 -15.03 -19.70 -9.33
C ALA A 4 -13.60 -19.43 -9.83
N THR A 5 -13.24 -19.88 -11.04
CA THR A 5 -11.88 -19.75 -11.58
C THR A 5 -11.58 -18.35 -12.16
N ALA A 6 -12.60 -17.57 -12.54
CA ALA A 6 -12.42 -16.23 -13.11
C ALA A 6 -12.16 -15.14 -12.06
N ASN A 7 -12.68 -15.30 -10.83
CA ASN A 7 -12.50 -14.31 -9.76
C ASN A 7 -11.12 -14.37 -9.09
N SER A 8 -10.47 -15.53 -9.07
CA SER A 8 -9.16 -15.70 -8.43
C SER A 8 -8.02 -15.06 -9.24
N SER A 9 -8.08 -15.12 -10.58
CA SER A 9 -7.07 -14.54 -11.47
C SER A 9 -7.09 -13.01 -11.48
N SER A 10 -8.28 -12.40 -11.49
CA SER A 10 -8.45 -10.93 -11.44
C SER A 10 -7.99 -10.33 -10.10
N SER A 11 -8.32 -10.99 -8.98
CA SER A 11 -7.88 -10.57 -7.64
C SER A 11 -6.37 -10.62 -7.46
N ARG A 12 -5.71 -11.65 -8.03
CA ARG A 12 -4.26 -11.82 -7.98
C ARG A 12 -3.52 -10.75 -8.80
N GLY A 13 -3.97 -10.49 -10.03
CA GLY A 13 -3.37 -9.46 -10.90
C GLY A 13 -3.44 -8.04 -10.29
N GLY A 14 -4.55 -7.70 -9.62
CA GLY A 14 -4.69 -6.41 -8.94
C GLY A 14 -3.70 -6.21 -7.78
N LYS A 15 -3.41 -7.27 -7.01
CA LYS A 15 -2.43 -7.23 -5.90
C LYS A 15 -1.00 -7.12 -6.40
N GLU A 16 -0.67 -7.84 -7.46
CA GLU A 16 0.66 -7.78 -8.11
C GLU A 16 0.93 -6.39 -8.69
N THR A 17 -0.05 -5.79 -9.36
CA THR A 17 0.04 -4.43 -9.90
C THR A 17 0.24 -3.40 -8.78
N ALA A 18 -0.54 -3.49 -7.70
CA ALA A 18 -0.40 -2.60 -6.54
C ALA A 18 0.99 -2.71 -5.90
N SER A 19 1.49 -3.94 -5.73
CA SER A 19 2.84 -4.19 -5.20
C SER A 19 3.93 -3.62 -6.10
N PHE A 20 3.76 -3.77 -7.42
CA PHE A 20 4.70 -3.24 -8.41
C PHE A 20 4.76 -1.72 -8.38
N LEU A 21 3.60 -1.04 -8.39
CA LEU A 21 3.53 0.42 -8.32
C LEU A 21 4.17 0.97 -7.02
N ARG A 22 3.98 0.29 -5.88
CA ARG A 22 4.64 0.67 -4.61
C ARG A 22 6.16 0.45 -4.62
N ARG A 23 6.68 -0.46 -5.45
CA ARG A 23 8.13 -0.60 -5.65
C ARG A 23 8.69 0.49 -6.56
N ILE A 24 7.91 0.94 -7.55
CA ILE A 24 8.31 2.06 -8.40
C ILE A 24 8.52 3.33 -7.58
N THR A 25 7.65 3.62 -6.59
CA THR A 25 7.84 4.81 -5.74
C THR A 25 9.19 4.77 -5.00
N MET A 26 9.61 3.60 -4.53
CA MET A 26 10.93 3.39 -3.92
C MET A 26 12.07 3.53 -4.92
N ALA A 27 11.94 2.90 -6.09
CA ALA A 27 12.98 2.92 -7.13
C ALA A 27 13.22 4.34 -7.64
N ASN A 28 12.16 5.15 -7.76
CA ASN A 28 12.24 6.55 -8.19
C ASN A 28 13.01 7.44 -7.21
N PHE A 29 13.07 7.08 -5.93
CA PHE A 29 13.79 7.87 -4.93
C PHE A 29 15.30 7.91 -5.22
N VAL A 30 15.87 6.80 -5.68
CA VAL A 30 17.32 6.64 -5.91
C VAL A 30 17.86 7.68 -6.91
N PRO A 31 17.31 7.83 -8.12
CA PRO A 31 17.74 8.89 -9.04
C PRO A 31 17.22 10.28 -8.65
N ALA A 32 16.05 10.38 -8.01
CA ALA A 32 15.49 11.68 -7.62
C ALA A 32 16.33 12.38 -6.54
N PHE A 33 16.89 11.62 -5.60
CA PHE A 33 17.66 12.14 -4.46
C PHE A 33 18.83 13.04 -4.88
N PRO A 34 19.84 12.55 -5.63
CA PRO A 34 20.97 13.40 -6.02
C PRO A 34 20.56 14.54 -6.94
N LEU A 35 19.53 14.34 -7.77
CA LEU A 35 19.13 15.29 -8.79
C LEU A 35 18.39 16.50 -8.21
N LEU A 36 17.44 16.28 -7.29
CA LEU A 36 16.74 17.35 -6.56
C LEU A 36 17.66 18.04 -5.55
N LEU A 37 18.57 17.29 -4.91
CA LEU A 37 19.57 17.86 -4.00
C LEU A 37 20.55 18.78 -4.74
N ALA A 38 21.10 18.32 -5.86
CA ALA A 38 21.98 19.14 -6.70
C ALA A 38 21.27 20.40 -7.21
N HIS A 39 19.98 20.28 -7.57
CA HIS A 39 19.20 21.42 -8.02
C HIS A 39 18.99 22.45 -6.91
N GLY A 40 18.60 22.02 -5.70
CA GLY A 40 18.45 22.93 -4.55
C GLY A 40 19.76 23.65 -4.20
N LEU A 41 20.88 22.92 -4.17
CA LEU A 41 22.19 23.50 -3.90
C LEU A 41 22.64 24.48 -4.99
N ALA A 42 22.44 24.15 -6.27
CA ALA A 42 22.86 25.00 -7.38
C ALA A 42 21.94 26.23 -7.57
N ALA A 43 20.68 26.12 -7.16
CA ALA A 43 19.71 27.21 -7.25
C ALA A 43 19.76 28.16 -6.03
N ASN A 44 20.40 27.77 -4.91
CA ASN A 44 20.27 28.42 -3.59
C ASN A 44 18.80 28.55 -3.12
N GLU A 45 17.95 27.68 -3.63
CA GLU A 45 16.51 27.68 -3.40
C GLU A 45 16.16 26.44 -2.59
N ALA A 46 15.36 26.60 -1.54
CA ALA A 46 14.91 25.47 -0.73
C ALA A 46 13.83 24.64 -1.43
N LEU A 47 13.04 25.26 -2.31
CA LEU A 47 11.84 24.68 -2.90
C LEU A 47 12.07 23.36 -3.65
N PRO A 48 13.13 23.19 -4.46
CA PRO A 48 13.37 21.90 -5.12
C PRO A 48 13.82 20.80 -4.16
N ALA A 49 14.59 21.15 -3.13
CA ALA A 49 15.02 20.19 -2.11
C ALA A 49 13.85 19.73 -1.22
N VAL A 50 12.85 20.59 -0.99
CA VAL A 50 11.62 20.23 -0.24
C VAL A 50 10.84 19.11 -0.95
N GLY A 51 10.98 18.96 -2.28
CA GLY A 51 10.44 17.82 -3.04
C GLY A 51 10.91 16.44 -2.54
N LEU A 52 12.06 16.36 -1.86
CA LEU A 52 12.57 15.13 -1.26
C LEU A 52 11.73 14.64 -0.08
N VAL A 53 11.03 15.55 0.61
CA VAL A 53 10.20 15.21 1.78
C VAL A 53 9.03 14.29 1.40
N PRO A 54 8.14 14.64 0.46
CA PRO A 54 7.07 13.72 0.05
C PRO A 54 7.62 12.48 -0.66
N LEU A 55 8.76 12.58 -1.35
CA LEU A 55 9.47 11.42 -1.91
C LEU A 55 9.88 10.42 -0.84
N ALA A 56 10.54 10.87 0.23
CA ALA A 56 10.88 10.02 1.37
C ALA A 56 9.61 9.45 2.04
N GLY A 57 8.58 10.28 2.22
CA GLY A 57 7.27 9.83 2.73
C GLY A 57 6.64 8.73 1.87
N SER A 58 6.75 8.82 0.54
CA SER A 58 6.24 7.80 -0.37
C SER A 58 7.02 6.49 -0.28
N VAL A 59 8.34 6.54 -0.13
CA VAL A 59 9.18 5.35 0.11
C VAL A 59 8.79 4.68 1.42
N LEU A 60 8.65 5.46 2.50
CA LEU A 60 8.26 4.94 3.80
C LEU A 60 6.86 4.31 3.77
N LEU A 61 5.88 4.98 3.16
CA LEU A 61 4.53 4.45 3.02
C LEU A 61 4.51 3.16 2.18
N GLY A 62 5.18 3.15 1.03
CA GLY A 62 5.29 1.97 0.18
C GLY A 62 6.00 0.81 0.86
N GLY A 63 7.07 1.10 1.60
CA GLY A 63 7.86 0.12 2.36
C GLY A 63 7.05 -0.50 3.47
N PHE A 64 6.35 0.33 4.21
CA PHE A 64 5.50 -0.09 5.29
C PHE A 64 4.32 -0.95 4.81
N VAL A 65 3.67 -0.56 3.70
CA VAL A 65 2.59 -1.35 3.10
C VAL A 65 3.12 -2.70 2.61
N LEU A 66 4.21 -2.72 1.85
CA LEU A 66 4.77 -3.97 1.31
C LEU A 66 5.31 -4.89 2.41
N TYR A 67 5.97 -4.34 3.42
CA TYR A 67 6.45 -5.10 4.58
C TYR A 67 5.28 -5.78 5.30
N ARG A 68 4.19 -5.06 5.51
CA ARG A 68 3.00 -5.62 6.15
C ARG A 68 2.30 -6.67 5.32
N ASP A 69 2.16 -6.46 4.01
CA ASP A 69 1.60 -7.47 3.10
C ASP A 69 2.41 -8.77 3.14
N ARG A 70 3.75 -8.65 3.26
CA ARG A 70 4.63 -9.81 3.46
C ARG A 70 4.40 -10.49 4.81
N VAL A 71 4.31 -9.75 5.90
CA VAL A 71 4.11 -10.35 7.23
C VAL A 71 2.72 -10.96 7.39
N ALA A 72 1.68 -10.36 6.80
CA ALA A 72 0.33 -10.92 6.77
C ALA A 72 0.28 -12.25 6.00
N ALA A 73 1.06 -12.39 4.92
CA ALA A 73 1.17 -13.65 4.17
C ALA A 73 1.83 -14.79 4.97
N ILE A 74 2.56 -14.48 6.05
CA ILE A 74 3.23 -15.46 6.92
C ILE A 74 2.30 -15.93 8.06
N GLY A 75 1.05 -15.44 8.13
CA GLY A 75 0.05 -15.88 9.10
C GLY A 75 0.10 -15.16 10.45
N SER A 76 0.89 -14.09 10.58
CA SER A 76 0.92 -13.29 11.82
C SER A 76 -0.28 -12.32 11.89
N PRO A 77 -1.07 -12.33 12.98
CA PRO A 77 -2.18 -11.40 13.19
C PRO A 77 -1.65 -10.02 13.61
N ILE A 78 -0.94 -9.33 12.73
CA ILE A 78 -0.49 -7.95 13.01
C ILE A 78 -1.68 -7.00 12.90
N ARG A 79 -1.95 -6.25 13.98
CA ARG A 79 -2.90 -5.10 14.08
C ARG A 79 -3.18 -4.50 12.71
N SER A 80 -4.38 -4.71 12.18
CA SER A 80 -4.80 -4.15 10.90
C SER A 80 -4.57 -2.64 10.94
N LEU A 81 -3.76 -2.12 10.02
CA LEU A 81 -3.89 -0.69 9.70
C LEU A 81 -5.29 -0.53 9.14
N SER A 82 -6.02 0.46 9.65
CA SER A 82 -7.24 0.85 9.00
C SER A 82 -6.89 1.21 7.54
N PRO A 83 -7.53 0.59 6.53
CA PRO A 83 -7.38 0.97 5.13
C PRO A 83 -7.56 2.47 4.91
N SER A 84 -8.34 3.12 5.78
CA SER A 84 -8.51 4.56 5.84
C SER A 84 -7.20 5.33 6.06
N ASN A 85 -6.26 4.84 6.88
CA ASN A 85 -5.01 5.55 7.13
C ASN A 85 -4.13 5.59 5.88
N VAL A 86 -4.05 4.48 5.14
CA VAL A 86 -3.30 4.42 3.88
C VAL A 86 -3.94 5.33 2.84
N PHE A 87 -5.29 5.36 2.77
CA PHE A 87 -6.03 6.30 1.94
C PHE A 87 -5.69 7.76 2.25
N PHE A 88 -5.77 8.17 3.52
CA PHE A 88 -5.45 9.54 3.92
C PHE A 88 -3.98 9.89 3.63
N ALA A 89 -3.06 8.95 3.82
CA ALA A 89 -1.66 9.15 3.49
C ALA A 89 -1.44 9.35 1.98
N ASP A 90 -2.10 8.55 1.13
CA ASP A 90 -2.05 8.71 -0.33
C ASP A 90 -2.68 10.05 -0.79
N VAL A 91 -3.78 10.48 -0.17
CA VAL A 91 -4.40 11.79 -0.43
C VAL A 91 -3.45 12.92 -0.03
N LEU A 92 -2.90 12.87 1.19
CA LEU A 92 -1.97 13.88 1.70
C LEU A 92 -0.74 13.99 0.81
N LEU A 93 -0.12 12.85 0.45
CA LEU A 93 1.03 12.82 -0.46
C LEU A 93 0.66 13.40 -1.83
N SER A 94 -0.49 13.04 -2.39
CA SER A 94 -0.95 13.59 -3.68
C SER A 94 -1.09 15.12 -3.63
N LEU A 95 -1.68 15.66 -2.56
CA LEU A 95 -1.86 17.11 -2.36
C LEU A 95 -0.51 17.83 -2.19
N VAL A 96 0.41 17.26 -1.42
CA VAL A 96 1.75 17.83 -1.26
C VAL A 96 2.51 17.81 -2.58
N TYR A 97 2.46 16.70 -3.32
CA TYR A 97 3.12 16.60 -4.62
C TYR A 97 2.61 17.62 -5.63
N ILE A 98 1.29 17.77 -5.78
CA ILE A 98 0.74 18.73 -6.73
C ILE A 98 1.08 20.16 -6.34
N GLY A 99 1.05 20.50 -5.05
CA GLY A 99 1.47 21.81 -4.55
C GLY A 99 2.92 22.13 -4.88
N LEU A 100 3.84 21.18 -4.61
CA LEU A 100 5.25 21.36 -4.93
C LEU A 100 5.55 21.35 -6.43
N LEU A 101 4.82 20.56 -7.22
CA LEU A 101 4.95 20.56 -8.69
C LEU A 101 4.56 21.92 -9.27
N ILE A 102 3.41 22.47 -8.84
CA ILE A 102 2.97 23.80 -9.26
C ILE A 102 4.00 24.86 -8.83
N GLY A 103 4.44 24.84 -7.57
CA GLY A 103 5.45 25.77 -7.07
C GLY A 103 6.78 25.66 -7.84
N SER A 104 7.21 24.44 -8.17
CA SER A 104 8.42 24.20 -8.95
C SER A 104 8.32 24.77 -10.36
N TRP A 105 7.16 24.64 -11.04
CA TRP A 105 7.00 25.18 -12.38
C TRP A 105 6.90 26.71 -12.40
N VAL A 106 6.24 27.30 -11.40
CA VAL A 106 6.18 28.76 -11.25
C VAL A 106 7.59 29.35 -11.07
N THR A 107 8.38 28.77 -10.16
CA THR A 107 9.75 29.23 -9.88
C THR A 107 10.72 28.95 -11.03
N LEU A 108 10.58 27.82 -11.73
CA LEU A 108 11.34 27.56 -12.96
C LEU A 108 11.04 28.59 -14.06
N GLY A 109 9.80 29.08 -14.14
CA GLY A 109 9.38 30.09 -15.10
C GLY A 109 10.05 31.44 -14.84
N GLU A 110 9.96 31.96 -13.61
CA GLU A 110 10.38 33.33 -13.31
C GLU A 110 11.90 33.49 -13.10
N GLU A 111 12.53 32.60 -12.32
CA GLU A 111 13.92 32.78 -11.88
C GLU A 111 14.97 32.13 -12.78
N SER A 112 14.54 31.21 -13.66
CA SER A 112 15.47 30.34 -14.39
C SER A 112 15.67 30.72 -15.85
N TRP A 113 14.98 31.75 -16.35
CA TRP A 113 14.95 32.13 -17.78
C TRP A 113 16.35 32.38 -18.40
N GLY A 114 17.37 32.70 -17.59
CA GLY A 114 18.76 32.85 -18.03
C GLY A 114 19.70 31.65 -17.79
N ARG A 115 19.28 30.63 -17.02
CA ARG A 115 20.14 29.54 -16.53
C ARG A 115 19.68 28.18 -17.07
N ARG A 116 19.98 27.91 -18.35
CA ARG A 116 19.54 26.70 -19.07
C ARG A 116 19.83 25.38 -18.34
N SER A 117 20.98 25.27 -17.67
CA SER A 117 21.36 24.07 -16.91
C SER A 117 20.41 23.78 -15.74
N LEU A 118 19.91 24.82 -15.06
CA LEU A 118 18.99 24.68 -13.93
C LEU A 118 17.58 24.32 -14.39
N ILE A 119 17.12 24.87 -15.52
CA ILE A 119 15.83 24.47 -16.12
C ILE A 119 15.85 22.97 -16.44
N ILE A 120 16.93 22.49 -17.06
CA ILE A 120 17.07 21.08 -17.42
C ILE A 120 17.06 20.20 -16.15
N LEU A 121 17.83 20.58 -15.13
CA LEU A 121 17.90 19.83 -13.88
C LEU A 121 16.55 19.82 -13.13
N GLY A 122 15.88 20.98 -13.04
CA GLY A 122 14.58 21.10 -12.40
C GLY A 122 13.49 20.32 -13.12
N THR A 123 13.44 20.39 -14.46
CA THR A 123 12.47 19.62 -15.25
C THR A 123 12.66 18.12 -15.06
N TYR A 124 13.88 17.59 -15.18
CA TYR A 124 14.16 16.18 -14.91
C TYR A 124 13.88 15.79 -13.45
N GLY A 125 14.10 16.67 -12.47
CA GLY A 125 13.75 16.43 -11.07
C GLY A 125 12.25 16.27 -10.85
N THR A 126 11.46 17.15 -11.47
CA THR A 126 9.99 17.09 -11.34
C THR A 126 9.37 15.84 -11.96
N VAL A 127 10.05 15.17 -12.92
CA VAL A 127 9.56 13.90 -13.50
C VAL A 127 9.36 12.83 -12.42
N PHE A 128 10.31 12.68 -11.50
CA PHE A 128 10.17 11.69 -10.43
C PHE A 128 9.04 12.03 -9.47
N MET A 129 8.80 13.31 -9.22
CA MET A 129 7.66 13.79 -8.44
C MET A 129 6.33 13.53 -9.17
N MET A 130 6.26 13.77 -10.48
CA MET A 130 5.09 13.47 -11.32
C MET A 130 4.74 11.98 -11.27
N VAL A 131 5.72 11.08 -11.40
CA VAL A 131 5.46 9.64 -11.37
C VAL A 131 4.90 9.22 -10.00
N ASN A 132 5.49 9.70 -8.91
CA ASN A 132 4.98 9.41 -7.56
C ASN A 132 3.58 10.00 -7.34
N PHE A 133 3.34 11.24 -7.77
CA PHE A 133 2.01 11.85 -7.77
C PHE A 133 0.98 10.99 -8.51
N GLY A 134 1.30 10.55 -9.73
CA GLY A 134 0.43 9.70 -10.53
C GLY A 134 0.09 8.37 -9.82
N ILE A 135 1.06 7.76 -9.15
CA ILE A 135 0.86 6.52 -8.39
C ILE A 135 -0.08 6.75 -7.19
N HIS A 136 0.11 7.82 -6.41
CA HIS A 136 -0.77 8.11 -5.28
C HIS A 136 -2.19 8.45 -5.74
N VAL A 137 -2.34 9.27 -6.78
CA VAL A 137 -3.64 9.58 -7.39
C VAL A 137 -4.32 8.32 -7.91
N TYR A 138 -3.57 7.40 -8.53
CA TYR A 138 -4.11 6.11 -8.97
C TYR A 138 -4.67 5.30 -7.79
N PHE A 139 -3.95 5.20 -6.67
CA PHE A 139 -4.45 4.50 -5.48
C PHE A 139 -5.67 5.18 -4.86
N VAL A 140 -5.66 6.52 -4.75
CA VAL A 140 -6.82 7.29 -4.28
C VAL A 140 -8.03 7.03 -5.19
N GLY A 141 -7.86 7.14 -6.51
CA GLY A 141 -8.91 6.90 -7.48
C GLY A 141 -9.49 5.49 -7.40
N LEU A 142 -8.63 4.46 -7.29
CA LEU A 142 -9.08 3.08 -7.13
C LEU A 142 -9.90 2.89 -5.85
N GLN A 143 -9.49 3.52 -4.75
CA GLN A 143 -10.25 3.45 -3.48
C GLN A 143 -11.59 4.18 -3.58
N VAL A 144 -11.62 5.38 -4.18
CA VAL A 144 -12.86 6.12 -4.42
C VAL A 144 -13.83 5.31 -5.28
N VAL A 145 -13.36 4.71 -6.37
CA VAL A 145 -14.18 3.86 -7.24
C VAL A 145 -14.74 2.65 -6.47
N ARG A 146 -13.96 2.02 -5.59
CA ARG A 146 -14.44 0.94 -4.72
C ARG A 146 -15.50 1.42 -3.74
N MET A 147 -15.31 2.59 -3.12
CA MET A 147 -16.28 3.19 -2.20
C MET A 147 -17.60 3.52 -2.93
N VAL A 148 -17.53 4.14 -4.10
CA VAL A 148 -18.70 4.49 -4.91
C VAL A 148 -19.46 3.22 -5.32
N ARG A 149 -18.76 2.19 -5.83
CA ARG A 149 -19.41 0.92 -6.18
C ARG A 149 -20.03 0.23 -4.96
N ALA A 150 -19.38 0.27 -3.81
CA ALA A 150 -19.94 -0.28 -2.57
C ALA A 150 -21.20 0.49 -2.13
N SER A 151 -21.23 1.82 -2.29
CA SER A 151 -22.42 2.63 -2.00
C SER A 151 -23.57 2.40 -2.99
N SER A 152 -23.28 1.93 -4.21
CA SER A 152 -24.32 1.60 -5.19
C SER A 152 -24.99 0.24 -4.96
N CYS A 153 -24.47 -0.61 -4.06
CA CYS A 153 -25.13 -1.84 -3.61
C CYS A 153 -26.16 -1.53 -2.51
N ASP A 154 -27.20 -0.78 -2.87
CA ASP A 154 -28.21 -0.25 -1.96
C ASP A 154 -29.34 -1.25 -1.69
N CYS A 155 -28.96 -2.50 -1.39
CA CYS A 155 -29.91 -3.52 -0.97
C CYS A 155 -30.10 -3.45 0.55
N ALA A 156 -31.34 -3.50 1.05
CA ALA A 156 -31.63 -3.45 2.49
C ALA A 156 -30.93 -4.58 3.29
N HIS A 157 -30.63 -5.71 2.63
CA HIS A 157 -29.87 -6.83 3.17
C HIS A 157 -28.35 -6.54 3.27
N CYS A 158 -27.82 -5.64 2.45
CA CYS A 158 -26.40 -5.26 2.38
C CYS A 158 -26.06 -4.25 3.49
N GLN A 159 -26.99 -3.31 3.77
CA GLN A 159 -26.84 -2.32 4.84
C GLN A 159 -26.89 -2.94 6.26
N SER A 160 -27.71 -3.96 6.50
CA SER A 160 -27.84 -4.58 7.83
C SER A 160 -26.56 -5.32 8.27
N VAL A 161 -25.84 -5.93 7.32
CA VAL A 161 -24.57 -6.63 7.58
C VAL A 161 -23.42 -5.63 7.77
N ALA A 162 -23.34 -4.60 6.92
CA ALA A 162 -22.31 -3.56 7.03
C ALA A 162 -22.43 -2.73 8.33
N ARG A 163 -23.66 -2.52 8.84
CA ARG A 163 -23.92 -1.79 10.09
C ARG A 163 -23.56 -2.60 11.33
N ARG A 164 -23.65 -3.94 11.29
CA ARG A 164 -23.14 -4.81 12.36
C ARG A 164 -21.61 -4.83 12.44
N GLY A 165 -20.91 -4.77 11.31
CA GLY A 165 -19.45 -4.77 11.27
C GLY A 165 -18.79 -3.48 11.78
N ARG A 166 -19.51 -2.35 11.82
CA ARG A 166 -18.96 -1.04 12.22
C ARG A 166 -19.24 -0.65 13.68
N SER A 167 -20.02 -1.45 14.40
CA SER A 167 -20.50 -1.13 15.76
C SER A 167 -20.15 -2.18 16.83
N MET A 168 -19.14 -3.04 16.60
CA MET A 168 -18.62 -3.90 17.67
C MET A 168 -17.11 -3.76 17.77
N GLY A 169 -16.67 -2.91 18.70
CA GLY A 169 -15.42 -3.12 19.39
C GLY A 169 -15.59 -4.24 20.40
N MET A 170 -15.15 -5.46 20.03
CA MET A 170 -14.72 -6.62 20.85
C MET A 170 -15.68 -7.19 21.94
N PRO A 171 -15.54 -8.47 22.37
CA PRO A 171 -14.43 -9.40 22.16
C PRO A 171 -14.81 -10.75 21.52
N SER A 172 -13.76 -11.50 21.15
CA SER A 172 -13.69 -12.95 21.03
C SER A 172 -14.87 -13.74 21.63
N GLU A 173 -15.59 -14.49 20.80
CA GLU A 173 -15.94 -15.90 21.07
C GLU A 173 -16.54 -16.55 19.80
N TYR A 174 -15.96 -17.68 19.40
CA TYR A 174 -16.35 -18.61 18.33
C TYR A 174 -16.14 -18.18 16.87
N ALA A 175 -15.01 -18.61 16.32
CA ALA A 175 -14.93 -18.94 14.89
C ALA A 175 -15.80 -20.20 14.64
N PRO A 176 -16.71 -20.20 13.66
CA PRO A 176 -17.44 -21.40 13.31
C PRO A 176 -16.46 -22.36 12.65
N LEU A 177 -16.26 -23.53 13.28
CA LEU A 177 -15.57 -24.67 12.70
C LEU A 177 -16.31 -25.02 11.40
N SER A 178 -15.59 -24.96 10.27
CA SER A 178 -16.02 -25.65 9.06
C SER A 178 -16.01 -27.15 9.36
N GLU A 179 -17.13 -27.82 9.12
CA GLU A 179 -17.35 -29.25 9.38
C GLU A 179 -16.59 -30.17 8.39
N ASP A 180 -15.48 -29.69 7.79
CA ASP A 180 -14.75 -30.37 6.71
C ASP A 180 -13.43 -31.04 7.17
N ASP A 181 -13.08 -31.00 8.47
CA ASP A 181 -11.88 -31.65 9.02
C ASP A 181 -12.23 -32.85 9.92
N ALA A 182 -13.16 -33.72 9.50
CA ALA A 182 -13.57 -34.91 10.24
C ALA A 182 -13.03 -36.24 9.69
N GLU A 183 -12.01 -36.22 8.82
CA GLU A 183 -11.42 -37.45 8.28
C GLU A 183 -9.88 -37.38 8.17
N GLU A 184 -9.18 -37.19 9.29
CA GLU A 184 -7.74 -37.53 9.37
C GLU A 184 -7.28 -37.89 10.81
N GLU A 185 -8.10 -38.64 11.56
CA GLU A 185 -7.70 -39.25 12.85
C GLU A 185 -7.68 -40.78 12.73
N ASP A 186 -6.72 -41.33 11.99
CA ASP A 186 -6.39 -42.77 12.01
C ASP A 186 -4.90 -42.97 11.64
N ALA A 187 -3.97 -42.46 12.46
CA ALA A 187 -2.54 -42.71 12.22
C ALA A 187 -1.60 -42.74 13.44
N TYR A 188 -2.09 -42.57 14.69
CA TYR A 188 -1.20 -42.60 15.86
C TYR A 188 -1.88 -43.18 17.11
N ALA A 189 -2.21 -44.47 17.07
CA ALA A 189 -2.55 -45.23 18.27
C ALA A 189 -1.85 -46.60 18.23
N ASP A 190 -0.51 -46.59 18.18
CA ASP A 190 0.26 -47.84 18.30
C ASP A 190 1.68 -47.58 18.83
N VAL A 191 1.82 -46.90 19.98
CA VAL A 191 3.10 -46.80 20.70
C VAL A 191 2.90 -46.73 22.22
N GLU A 192 2.27 -47.76 22.84
CA GLU A 192 2.50 -48.00 24.28
C GLU A 192 2.14 -49.43 24.72
N SER A 193 2.86 -50.41 24.19
CA SER A 193 2.94 -51.75 24.78
C SER A 193 4.39 -52.23 24.75
N GLY A 194 5.17 -51.75 25.71
CA GLY A 194 6.50 -52.28 25.97
C GLY A 194 7.32 -51.40 26.90
N ASN A 195 7.39 -51.77 28.19
CA ASN A 195 8.63 -52.31 28.79
C ASN A 195 8.62 -52.27 30.33
N GLY A 196 8.96 -53.42 30.93
CA GLY A 196 9.60 -53.57 32.24
C GLY A 196 8.66 -53.75 33.44
N THR A 197 8.87 -54.65 34.41
CA THR A 197 10.15 -55.22 34.85
C THR A 197 9.95 -56.48 35.72
N VAL A 198 11.03 -57.26 35.77
CA VAL A 198 11.38 -58.51 36.47
C VAL A 198 11.42 -58.39 38.02
N ALA A 199 11.38 -59.57 38.68
CA ALA A 199 11.72 -59.94 40.07
C ALA A 199 10.54 -59.94 41.06
N LEU A 200 10.26 -61.00 41.83
CA LEU A 200 11.10 -62.02 42.48
C LEU A 200 10.56 -63.45 42.32
#